data_AF-A0A8B7UB32-F1
#
_entry.id   AF-A0A8B7UB32-F1
#
_cell.length_a   1.000
_cell.length_b   1.000
_cell.length_c   1.000
_cell.angle_alpha   90.00
_cell.angle_beta   90.00
_cell.angle_gamma   90.00
#
_symmetry.space_group_name_H-M   'P 1'
#
loop_
_entity.id
_entity.type
_entity.pdbx_description
1 polymer ?
#
loop_
_entity_poly.entity_id
_entity_poly.type
_entity_poly.pdbx_seq_one_letter_code
_entity_poly.pdbx_strand_id
1 'polypeptide(L)'
;MAGLLVGAVSRVAAGRRGRRPPRQLMWSAVLWTLRHAPHCSRPCLILSRSLSSVGSDSKEKTFDKILIANRGEIACRVIKTCKKMGIKTVAIHSDVDASSVHVKMADEAVCVGPAPTSKSYLNMDAIMEAIKKTRAQAVHPGYGFLSENKEFAKCLVS
;
A
#
# COMPACT_ATOMS: atom_id res chain seq x y z
N MET A 1 13.18 -19.73 69.93
CA MET A 1 14.40 -18.93 69.70
C MET A 1 14.24 -18.27 68.34
N ALA A 2 13.58 -17.11 68.29
CA ALA A 2 14.18 -15.77 68.23
C ALA A 2 14.86 -15.53 66.85
N GLY A 3 14.53 -14.51 66.05
CA GLY A 3 13.77 -13.31 66.37
C GLY A 3 13.39 -12.44 65.17
N LEU A 4 12.66 -11.41 65.56
CA LEU A 4 12.08 -10.26 64.87
C LEU A 4 13.15 -9.24 64.41
N LEU A 5 12.88 -8.45 63.35
CA LEU A 5 13.21 -7.01 63.14
C LEU A 5 13.05 -6.69 61.64
N VAL A 6 12.02 -5.98 61.16
CA VAL A 6 11.65 -4.55 61.28
C VAL A 6 12.62 -3.58 60.60
N GLY A 7 12.14 -2.91 59.55
CA GLY A 7 12.28 -1.47 59.35
C GLY A 7 13.29 -0.98 58.31
N ALA A 8 12.82 -0.23 57.29
CA ALA A 8 13.14 1.20 57.15
C ALA A 8 12.50 1.81 55.89
N VAL A 9 11.60 2.75 56.14
CA VAL A 9 11.09 3.74 55.20
C VAL A 9 12.17 4.80 54.97
N SER A 10 12.32 5.30 53.73
CA SER A 10 12.83 6.66 53.49
C SER A 10 12.17 7.28 52.27
N ARG A 11 11.63 8.49 52.52
CA ARG A 11 10.98 9.44 51.60
C ARG A 11 11.98 10.55 51.23
N VAL A 12 11.54 11.39 50.27
CA VAL A 12 11.96 12.79 49.95
C VAL A 12 13.08 12.82 48.89
N ALA A 13 13.00 13.56 47.76
CA ALA A 13 12.61 14.97 47.54
C ALA A 13 12.02 15.16 46.12
N ALA A 14 10.89 15.83 45.93
CA ALA A 14 10.72 17.28 45.69
C ALA A 14 11.39 17.81 44.39
N GLY A 15 10.60 17.94 43.32
CA GLY A 15 10.91 18.73 42.12
C GLY A 15 9.73 19.63 41.76
N ARG A 16 9.98 20.94 41.65
CA ARG A 16 9.01 22.03 41.77
C ARG A 16 8.28 22.37 40.46
N ARG A 17 7.10 22.96 40.66
CA ARG A 17 6.16 23.54 39.70
C ARG A 17 6.78 24.73 38.93
N GLY A 18 6.43 24.86 37.65
CA GLY A 18 6.47 26.12 36.88
C GLY A 18 5.38 26.06 35.81
N ARG A 19 4.16 26.56 36.09
CA ARG A 19 3.67 27.94 35.84
C ARG A 19 3.62 28.31 34.35
N ARG A 20 2.40 28.26 33.79
CA ARG A 20 1.96 29.07 32.64
C ARG A 20 1.96 30.56 33.02
N PRO A 21 2.24 31.49 32.09
CA PRO A 21 1.75 32.85 32.17
C PRO A 21 0.60 33.12 31.17
N PRO A 22 -0.38 33.98 31.51
CA PRO A 22 -1.38 34.51 30.59
C PRO A 22 -1.04 35.95 30.11
N ARG A 23 -1.67 36.31 28.97
CA ARG A 23 -2.12 37.62 28.44
C ARG A 23 -1.24 38.90 28.52
N GLN A 24 -1.09 39.47 27.30
CA GLN A 24 -1.24 40.88 26.88
C GLN A 24 -0.27 41.97 27.38
N LEU A 25 0.39 42.65 26.43
CA LEU A 25 0.32 44.09 26.11
C LEU A 25 1.35 44.36 24.99
N MET A 26 0.90 44.56 23.74
CA MET A 26 0.91 45.86 23.05
C MET A 26 2.16 46.68 23.32
N TRP A 27 2.96 46.94 22.29
CA TRP A 27 3.58 48.25 21.99
C TRP A 27 3.72 48.36 20.47
N SER A 28 3.63 49.60 20.03
CA SER A 28 3.13 50.02 18.73
C SER A 28 4.23 50.25 17.70
N ALA A 29 3.80 50.25 16.44
CA ALA A 29 4.23 51.15 15.36
C ALA A 29 5.69 51.07 14.88
N VAL A 30 5.91 50.35 13.78
CA VAL A 30 6.75 50.85 12.69
C VAL A 30 6.04 50.59 11.36
N LEU A 31 5.93 51.67 10.59
CA LEU A 31 5.17 51.83 9.37
C LEU A 31 5.45 50.74 8.33
N TRP A 32 4.43 49.95 7.99
CA TRP A 32 4.42 49.19 6.75
C TRP A 32 3.94 50.12 5.63
N THR A 33 4.85 50.45 4.74
CA THR A 33 4.59 51.27 3.56
C THR A 33 3.58 50.58 2.66
N LEU A 34 2.46 51.28 2.45
CA LEU A 34 1.44 51.01 1.45
C LEU A 34 2.08 50.74 0.08
N ARG A 35 1.89 49.52 -0.44
CA ARG A 35 1.79 49.30 -1.88
C ARG A 35 0.40 48.76 -2.18
N HIS A 36 -0.34 49.62 -2.86
CA HIS A 36 -1.65 49.45 -3.46
C HIS A 36 -1.86 48.05 -4.06
N ALA A 37 -2.88 47.35 -3.54
CA ALA A 37 -3.48 46.20 -4.21
C ALA A 37 -4.59 46.74 -5.14
N PRO A 38 -4.49 46.61 -6.47
CA PRO A 38 -5.63 46.82 -7.33
C PRO A 38 -6.57 45.63 -7.17
N HIS A 39 -7.82 45.94 -6.81
CA HIS A 39 -8.96 45.06 -6.99
C HIS A 39 -9.00 44.59 -8.46
N CYS A 40 -8.59 43.35 -8.69
CA CYS A 40 -8.83 42.66 -9.94
C CYS A 40 -9.82 41.54 -9.65
N SER A 41 -11.09 41.86 -9.87
CA SER A 41 -12.21 40.93 -9.95
C SER A 41 -11.85 39.85 -10.99
N ARG A 42 -11.34 38.71 -10.52
CA ARG A 42 -11.14 37.54 -11.37
C ARG A 42 -12.47 36.80 -11.45
N PRO A 43 -13.15 36.75 -12.61
CA PRO A 43 -14.20 35.77 -12.78
C PRO A 43 -13.54 34.39 -12.65
N CYS A 44 -14.10 33.58 -11.76
CA CYS A 44 -13.86 32.16 -11.70
C CYS A 44 -14.32 31.58 -13.05
N LEU A 45 -13.40 31.53 -14.02
CA LEU A 45 -13.61 30.74 -15.22
C LEU A 45 -13.64 29.30 -14.75
N ILE A 46 -14.85 28.77 -14.56
CA ILE A 46 -15.11 27.34 -14.55
C ILE A 46 -14.64 26.86 -15.92
N LEU A 47 -13.36 26.49 -16.01
CA LEU A 47 -12.89 25.70 -17.13
C LEU A 47 -13.55 24.34 -16.93
N SER A 48 -14.73 24.16 -17.53
CA SER A 48 -15.36 22.86 -17.66
C SER A 48 -14.35 21.99 -18.39
N ARG A 49 -13.56 21.24 -17.62
CA ARG A 49 -12.75 20.18 -18.18
C ARG A 49 -13.76 19.13 -18.61
N SER A 50 -14.18 19.25 -19.87
CA SER A 50 -14.82 18.19 -20.63
C SER A 50 -14.08 16.91 -20.27
N LEU A 51 -14.73 16.03 -19.51
CA LEU A 51 -14.33 14.63 -19.48
C LEU A 51 -14.60 14.16 -20.90
N SER A 52 -13.59 14.29 -21.74
CA SER A 52 -13.50 13.49 -22.95
C SER A 52 -13.60 12.05 -22.46
N SER A 53 -14.76 11.44 -22.74
CA SER A 53 -14.89 10.01 -22.75
C SER A 53 -13.76 9.51 -23.63
N VAL A 54 -12.71 8.98 -23.02
CA VAL A 54 -11.69 8.25 -23.74
C VAL A 54 -12.43 7.02 -24.26
N GLY A 55 -12.96 7.13 -25.48
CA GLY A 55 -13.43 5.99 -26.25
C GLY A 55 -12.25 5.04 -26.32
N SER A 56 -12.34 3.97 -25.54
CA SER A 56 -11.32 2.94 -25.50
C SER A 56 -11.37 2.27 -26.87
N ASP A 57 -10.35 2.52 -27.68
CA ASP A 57 -10.22 1.88 -28.98
C ASP A 57 -10.30 0.36 -28.78
N SER A 58 -11.27 -0.30 -29.42
CA SER A 58 -11.59 -1.72 -29.23
C SER A 58 -10.53 -2.70 -29.76
N LYS A 59 -9.33 -2.18 -30.08
CA LYS A 59 -8.17 -2.93 -30.57
C LYS A 59 -6.91 -2.75 -29.74
N GLU A 60 -6.97 -2.10 -28.58
CA GLU A 60 -5.83 -2.15 -27.66
C GLU A 60 -5.72 -3.57 -27.07
N LYS A 61 -4.51 -4.17 -27.10
CA LYS A 61 -4.25 -5.50 -26.53
C LYS A 61 -4.40 -5.44 -25.00
N THR A 62 -5.62 -5.63 -24.51
CA THR A 62 -5.84 -6.00 -23.12
C THR A 62 -5.43 -7.45 -22.92
N PHE A 63 -4.67 -7.73 -21.86
CA PHE A 63 -4.32 -9.11 -21.49
C PHE A 63 -5.59 -9.91 -21.18
N ASP A 64 -5.71 -11.13 -21.71
CA ASP A 64 -6.82 -12.03 -21.46
C ASP A 64 -6.69 -12.73 -20.11
N LYS A 65 -5.45 -13.00 -19.69
CA LYS A 65 -5.14 -13.72 -18.46
C LYS A 65 -3.91 -13.14 -17.77
N ILE A 66 -4.06 -12.84 -16.49
CA ILE A 66 -2.97 -12.35 -15.64
C ILE A 66 -2.73 -13.26 -14.44
N LEU A 67 -1.47 -13.36 -14.01
CA LEU A 67 -1.07 -14.02 -12.77
C LEU A 67 -0.75 -12.98 -11.70
N ILE A 68 -1.25 -13.19 -10.49
CA ILE A 68 -1.05 -12.28 -9.37
C ILE A 68 -0.04 -12.91 -8.43
N ALA A 69 1.17 -12.36 -8.41
CA ALA A 69 2.29 -12.86 -7.62
C ALA A 69 2.30 -12.25 -6.21
N ASN A 70 1.15 -12.28 -5.53
CA ASN A 70 0.96 -11.70 -4.19
C ASN A 70 -0.17 -12.41 -3.43
N ARG A 71 -0.42 -12.05 -2.17
CA ARG A 71 -1.43 -12.64 -1.29
C ARG A 71 -2.29 -11.58 -0.58
N GLY A 72 -3.32 -12.02 0.12
CA GLY A 72 -4.10 -11.16 1.01
C GLY A 72 -4.98 -10.14 0.28
N GLU A 73 -5.15 -8.98 0.91
CA GLU A 73 -6.05 -7.90 0.46
C GLU A 73 -5.62 -7.29 -0.87
N ILE A 74 -4.31 -7.17 -1.12
CA ILE A 74 -3.82 -6.60 -2.38
C ILE A 74 -4.14 -7.51 -3.56
N ALA A 75 -4.00 -8.83 -3.39
CA ALA A 75 -4.41 -9.79 -4.40
C ALA A 75 -5.92 -9.70 -4.66
N CYS A 76 -6.75 -9.62 -3.61
CA CYS A 76 -8.19 -9.43 -3.75
C CYS A 76 -8.55 -8.14 -4.51
N ARG A 77 -7.83 -7.04 -4.26
CA ARG A 77 -8.06 -5.76 -4.95
C ARG A 77 -7.78 -5.87 -6.45
N VAL A 78 -6.66 -6.50 -6.82
CA VAL A 78 -6.29 -6.70 -8.22
C VAL A 78 -7.32 -7.59 -8.91
N ILE A 79 -7.71 -8.72 -8.30
CA ILE A 79 -8.72 -9.63 -8.85
C ILE A 79 -10.04 -8.89 -9.11
N LYS A 80 -10.51 -8.07 -8.16
CA LYS A 80 -11.75 -7.29 -8.33
C LYS A 80 -11.70 -6.36 -9.55
N THR A 81 -10.56 -5.71 -9.79
CA THR A 81 -10.39 -4.85 -10.97
C THR A 81 -10.38 -5.67 -12.25
N CYS A 82 -9.63 -6.77 -12.30
CA CYS A 82 -9.56 -7.65 -13.46
C CYS A 82 -10.92 -8.25 -13.82
N LYS A 83 -11.71 -8.67 -12.82
CA LYS A 83 -13.08 -9.15 -13.03
C LYS A 83 -14.00 -8.10 -13.64
N LYS A 84 -13.89 -6.84 -13.22
CA LYS A 84 -14.64 -5.73 -13.84
C LYS A 84 -14.25 -5.49 -15.29
N MET A 85 -13.00 -5.79 -15.64
CA MET A 85 -12.45 -5.67 -16.99
C MET A 85 -12.65 -6.92 -17.85
N GLY A 86 -13.19 -8.02 -17.29
CA GLY A 86 -13.34 -9.29 -18.02
C GLY A 86 -12.04 -10.08 -18.20
N ILE A 87 -10.99 -9.76 -17.45
CA ILE A 87 -9.66 -10.41 -17.54
C ILE A 87 -9.62 -11.60 -16.58
N LYS A 88 -9.18 -12.77 -17.06
CA LYS A 88 -9.02 -13.97 -16.24
C LYS A 88 -7.83 -13.83 -15.28
N THR A 89 -8.00 -14.35 -14.08
CA THR A 89 -7.04 -14.19 -12.99
C THR A 89 -6.53 -15.52 -12.45
N VAL A 90 -5.22 -15.62 -12.30
CA VAL A 90 -4.54 -16.73 -11.67
C VAL A 90 -3.91 -16.25 -10.36
N ALA A 91 -4.27 -16.84 -9.23
CA ALA A 91 -3.66 -16.54 -7.94
C ALA A 91 -2.58 -17.57 -7.58
N ILE A 92 -1.45 -17.12 -7.05
CA ILE A 92 -0.49 -18.02 -6.40
C ILE A 92 -0.78 -18.12 -4.90
N HIS A 93 -0.52 -19.29 -4.33
CA HIS A 93 -0.62 -19.50 -2.90
C HIS A 93 0.44 -20.46 -2.36
N SER A 94 0.72 -20.34 -1.07
CA SER A 94 1.44 -21.36 -0.31
C SER A 94 0.47 -22.47 0.14
N ASP A 95 1.00 -23.58 0.63
CA ASP A 95 0.19 -24.68 1.18
C ASP A 95 -0.79 -24.21 2.28
N VAL A 96 -0.34 -23.31 3.15
CA VAL A 96 -1.16 -22.77 4.26
C VAL A 96 -2.17 -21.72 3.80
N ASP A 97 -1.92 -21.10 2.64
CA ASP A 97 -2.79 -20.08 2.05
C ASP A 97 -3.83 -20.67 1.08
N ALA A 98 -3.91 -22.00 0.94
CA ALA A 98 -4.82 -22.66 -0.01
C ALA A 98 -6.30 -22.29 0.21
N SER A 99 -6.70 -22.02 1.46
CA SER A 99 -8.07 -21.61 1.82
C SER A 99 -8.29 -20.09 1.90
N SER A 100 -7.29 -19.29 1.54
CA SER A 100 -7.31 -17.83 1.66
C SER A 100 -8.33 -17.19 0.71
N VAL A 101 -8.78 -15.98 1.06
CA VAL A 101 -9.86 -15.29 0.35
C VAL A 101 -9.47 -14.96 -1.10
N HIS A 102 -8.21 -14.59 -1.36
CA HIS A 102 -7.76 -14.27 -2.72
C HIS A 102 -7.75 -15.50 -3.63
N VAL A 103 -7.46 -16.69 -3.09
CA VAL A 103 -7.48 -17.97 -3.82
C VAL A 103 -8.91 -18.30 -4.24
N LYS A 104 -9.87 -18.21 -3.31
CA LYS A 104 -11.29 -18.45 -3.58
C LYS A 104 -11.89 -17.44 -4.55
N MET A 105 -11.30 -16.24 -4.64
CA MET A 105 -11.78 -15.18 -5.52
C MET A 105 -11.22 -15.30 -6.94
N ALA A 106 -10.04 -15.88 -7.13
CA ALA A 106 -9.43 -16.04 -8.44
C ALA A 106 -10.15 -17.11 -9.28
N ASP A 107 -9.92 -17.09 -10.59
CA ASP A 107 -10.51 -18.08 -11.51
C ASP A 107 -9.69 -19.37 -11.51
N GLU A 108 -8.37 -19.25 -11.41
CA GLU A 108 -7.43 -20.36 -11.30
C GLU A 108 -6.48 -20.09 -10.11
N ALA A 109 -5.99 -21.16 -9.49
CA ALA A 109 -5.06 -21.07 -8.37
C ALA A 109 -3.93 -22.10 -8.50
N VAL A 110 -2.70 -21.71 -8.14
CA VAL A 110 -1.52 -22.57 -8.19
C VAL A 110 -0.77 -22.53 -6.87
N CYS A 111 -0.50 -23.71 -6.31
CA CYS A 111 0.41 -23.84 -5.18
C CYS A 111 1.86 -23.69 -5.66
N VAL A 112 2.58 -22.71 -5.11
CA VAL A 112 3.98 -22.42 -5.45
C VAL A 112 4.99 -22.96 -4.42
N GLY A 113 4.51 -23.46 -3.28
CA GLY A 113 5.40 -24.07 -2.29
C GLY A 113 4.88 -24.04 -0.85
N PRO A 114 5.75 -24.41 0.11
CA PRO A 114 5.38 -24.58 1.51
C PRO A 114 5.17 -23.23 2.24
N ALA A 115 4.70 -23.31 3.48
CA ALA A 115 4.36 -22.16 4.32
C ALA A 115 5.41 -21.03 4.40
N PRO A 116 6.73 -21.31 4.46
CA PRO A 116 7.73 -20.23 4.53
C PRO A 116 7.74 -19.38 3.26
N THR A 117 7.56 -18.08 3.42
CA THR A 117 7.55 -17.09 2.32
C THR A 117 8.77 -17.19 1.41
N SER A 118 9.96 -17.42 1.98
CA SER A 118 11.21 -17.60 1.23
C SER A 118 11.19 -18.76 0.24
N LYS A 119 10.35 -19.78 0.51
CA LYS A 119 10.23 -20.99 -0.31
C LYS A 119 8.99 -21.00 -1.21
N SER A 120 8.06 -20.05 -1.00
CA SER A 120 6.82 -19.90 -1.78
C SER A 120 6.81 -18.59 -2.56
N TYR A 121 6.36 -17.49 -1.96
CA TYR A 121 6.17 -16.20 -2.65
C TYR A 121 7.45 -15.51 -3.13
N LEU A 122 8.61 -15.86 -2.57
CA LEU A 122 9.91 -15.36 -3.02
C LEU A 122 10.65 -16.36 -3.93
N ASN A 123 10.07 -17.53 -4.19
CA ASN A 123 10.66 -18.54 -5.05
C ASN A 123 10.38 -18.20 -6.52
N MET A 124 11.34 -17.55 -7.16
CA MET A 124 11.23 -17.10 -8.56
C MET A 124 11.00 -18.29 -9.51
N ASP A 125 11.69 -19.41 -9.32
CA ASP A 125 11.58 -20.58 -10.20
C ASP A 125 10.17 -21.18 -10.16
N ALA A 126 9.61 -21.35 -8.97
CA ALA A 126 8.25 -21.86 -8.80
C ALA A 126 7.20 -20.93 -9.43
N ILE A 127 7.39 -19.62 -9.34
CA ILE A 127 6.50 -18.64 -9.95
C ILE A 127 6.63 -18.67 -11.48
N MET A 128 7.84 -18.78 -12.02
CA MET A 128 8.08 -18.92 -13.46
C MET A 128 7.44 -20.21 -14.01
N GLU A 129 7.51 -21.31 -13.27
CA GLU A 129 6.83 -22.55 -13.62
C GLU A 129 5.31 -22.38 -13.60
N ALA A 130 4.75 -21.70 -12.59
CA ALA A 130 3.33 -21.40 -12.50
C ALA A 130 2.84 -20.55 -13.69
N ILE A 131 3.61 -19.56 -14.12
CA ILE A 131 3.31 -18.73 -15.30
C ILE A 131 3.26 -19.60 -16.56
N LYS A 132 4.25 -20.47 -16.76
CA LYS A 132 4.31 -21.38 -17.91
C LYS A 132 3.14 -22.37 -17.93
N LYS A 133 2.79 -22.95 -16.77
CA LYS A 133 1.66 -23.89 -16.64
C LYS A 133 0.31 -23.23 -16.94
N THR A 134 0.10 -22.02 -16.41
CA THR A 134 -1.20 -21.33 -16.49
C THR A 134 -1.38 -20.51 -17.76
N ARG A 135 -0.28 -20.30 -18.51
CA ARG A 135 -0.22 -19.47 -19.72
C ARG A 135 -0.70 -18.03 -19.47
N ALA A 136 -0.36 -17.49 -18.31
CA ALA A 136 -0.63 -16.09 -18.02
C ALA A 136 0.19 -15.19 -18.94
N GLN A 137 -0.43 -14.15 -19.50
CA GLN A 137 0.21 -13.23 -20.44
C GLN A 137 0.91 -12.06 -19.73
N ALA A 138 0.51 -11.78 -18.49
CA ALA A 138 1.13 -10.76 -17.66
C ALA A 138 1.15 -11.18 -16.19
N VAL A 139 2.04 -10.57 -15.42
CA VAL A 139 2.19 -10.78 -13.97
C VAL A 139 1.99 -9.47 -13.24
N HIS A 140 1.13 -9.46 -12.23
CA HIS A 140 0.97 -8.34 -11.32
C HIS A 140 1.62 -8.68 -9.97
N PRO A 141 2.78 -8.08 -9.63
CA PRO A 141 3.49 -8.39 -8.39
C PRO A 141 2.86 -7.74 -7.15
N GLY A 142 2.00 -6.72 -7.31
CA GLY A 142 1.47 -5.98 -6.17
C GLY A 142 2.55 -5.12 -5.51
N TYR A 143 2.58 -5.10 -4.18
CA TYR A 143 3.65 -4.48 -3.39
C TYR A 143 4.34 -5.50 -2.49
N GLY A 144 5.60 -5.25 -2.17
CA GLY A 144 6.45 -6.19 -1.44
C GLY A 144 6.79 -7.43 -2.26
N PHE A 145 7.34 -8.45 -1.59
CA PHE A 145 7.83 -9.68 -2.22
C PHE A 145 8.80 -9.39 -3.38
N LEU A 146 8.42 -9.77 -4.60
CA LEU A 146 9.22 -9.63 -5.82
C LEU A 146 8.91 -8.33 -6.59
N SER A 147 8.07 -7.43 -6.05
CA SER A 147 7.71 -6.18 -6.75
C SER A 147 8.91 -5.27 -7.03
N GLU A 148 9.96 -5.37 -6.21
CA GLU A 148 11.17 -4.55 -6.32
C GLU A 148 12.38 -5.35 -6.82
N ASN A 149 12.20 -6.62 -7.14
CA ASN A 149 13.30 -7.47 -7.59
C ASN A 149 13.55 -7.28 -9.10
N LYS A 150 14.69 -6.66 -9.42
CA LYS A 150 15.13 -6.42 -10.81
C LYS A 150 15.37 -7.71 -11.60
N GLU A 151 15.86 -8.77 -10.95
CA GLU A 151 16.13 -10.05 -11.60
C GLU A 151 14.83 -10.72 -12.02
N PHE A 152 13.84 -10.74 -11.13
CA PHE A 152 12.51 -11.25 -11.44
C PHE A 152 11.88 -10.53 -12.64
N ALA A 153 11.97 -9.19 -12.69
CA ALA A 153 11.46 -8.42 -13.81
C ALA A 153 12.18 -8.77 -15.14
N LYS A 154 13.49 -9.01 -15.12
CA LYS A 154 14.23 -9.45 -16.32
C LYS A 154 13.79 -10.84 -16.79
N CYS A 155 13.54 -11.76 -15.87
CA CYS A 155 13.07 -13.11 -16.18
C CYS A 155 11.68 -13.11 -16.86
N LEU A 156 10.83 -12.12 -16.59
CA LEU A 156 9.50 -12.01 -17.21
C LEU A 156 9.51 -11.46 -18.64
N VAL A 157 10.54 -10.70 -19.00
CA VAL A 157 10.68 -10.09 -20.34
C VAL A 157 11.41 -11.01 -21.32
N SER A 158 12.08 -12.05 -20.80
CA SER A 158 12.86 -13.03 -21.58
C SER A 158 11.98 -14.16 -22.11
#